data_AF-A0A9E0LZG2-F1
#
_entry.id   AF-A0A9E0LZG2-F1
#
_cell.length_a   1.000
_cell.length_b   1.000
_cell.length_c   1.000
_cell.angle_alpha   90.00
_cell.angle_beta   90.00
_cell.angle_gamma   90.00
#
_symmetry.space_group_name_H-M   'P 1'
#
loop_
_entity.id
_entity.type
_entity.pdbx_description
1 polymer ?
#
loop_
_entity_poly.entity_id
_entity_poly.type
_entity_poly.pdbx_seq_one_letter_code
_entity_poly.pdbx_strand_id
1 'polypeptide(L)'
;MADLTPSPALPNRTGALPSIIAFILELDKLKGVTRKTRPLGLDRYENSAEHSWQIALLAASLVHHAPTPADGESAIDLDRVIRMLLVHDIGEIDTGDTMV
;
A
#
# COMPACT_ATOMS: atom_id res chain seq x y z
N MET A 1 44.57 17.05 16.74
CA MET A 1 43.28 17.56 17.22
C MET A 1 42.20 16.80 16.48
N ALA A 2 41.55 15.83 17.13
CA ALA A 2 40.42 15.11 16.55
C ALA A 2 39.16 15.96 16.77
N ASP A 3 38.44 16.19 15.69
CA ASP A 3 37.21 16.98 15.64
C ASP A 3 36.09 16.28 16.41
N LEU A 4 35.56 16.94 17.44
CA LEU A 4 34.47 16.47 18.30
C LEU A 4 33.16 17.16 17.91
N THR A 5 32.75 17.06 16.64
CA THR A 5 31.37 17.43 16.29
C THR A 5 30.41 16.39 16.85
N PRO A 6 29.40 16.78 17.66
CA PRO A 6 28.40 15.83 18.13
C PRO A 6 27.61 15.30 16.93
N SER A 7 27.54 13.97 16.82
CA SER A 7 26.65 13.27 15.88
C SER A 7 25.22 13.81 16.05
N PRO A 8 24.48 14.11 14.96
CA PRO A 8 23.11 14.57 15.08
C PRO A 8 22.30 13.49 15.80
N ALA A 9 21.78 13.83 16.98
CA ALA A 9 20.93 12.93 17.75
C ALA A 9 19.80 12.42 16.85
N LEU A 10 19.71 11.10 16.69
CA LEU A 10 18.62 10.46 15.96
C LEU A 10 17.29 10.96 16.54
N PRO A 11 16.32 11.37 15.71
CA PRO A 11 15.04 11.89 16.20
C PRO A 11 14.40 10.91 17.17
N ASN A 12 13.83 11.43 18.25
CA ASN A 12 13.22 10.69 19.35
C ASN A 12 12.19 9.66 18.83
N ARG A 13 12.62 8.39 18.68
CA ARG A 13 11.82 7.32 18.06
C ARG A 13 10.61 6.88 18.91
N THR A 14 10.56 7.31 20.17
CA THR A 14 9.54 6.91 21.13
C THR A 14 8.15 7.48 20.83
N GLY A 15 8.08 8.67 20.20
CA GLY A 15 6.83 9.25 19.74
C GLY A 15 6.28 8.64 18.44
N ALA A 16 7.13 7.93 17.68
CA ALA A 16 6.76 7.37 16.37
C ALA A 16 6.03 6.02 16.49
N LEU A 17 6.33 5.21 17.51
CA LEU A 17 5.71 3.89 17.66
C LEU A 17 4.20 3.98 17.94
N PRO A 18 3.71 4.84 18.86
CA PRO A 18 2.27 4.99 19.07
C PRO A 18 1.52 5.45 17.82
N SER A 19 2.08 6.38 17.03
CA SER A 19 1.45 6.84 15.79
C SER A 19 1.43 5.75 14.71
N ILE A 20 2.49 4.94 14.61
CA ILE A 20 2.52 3.80 13.69
C ILE A 20 1.46 2.77 14.08
N ILE A 21 1.34 2.44 15.37
CA ILE A 21 0.30 1.52 15.86
C ILE A 21 -1.08 2.08 15.55
N ALA A 22 -1.33 3.37 15.82
CA ALA A 22 -2.60 4.01 15.51
C ALA A 22 -2.93 3.95 14.01
N PHE A 23 -1.94 4.18 13.14
CA PHE A 23 -2.12 4.05 11.70
C PHE A 23 -2.46 2.63 11.28
N ILE A 24 -1.74 1.61 11.79
CA ILE A 24 -2.03 0.20 11.47
C ILE A 24 -3.43 -0.22 11.94
N LEU A 25 -3.87 0.28 13.11
CA LEU A 25 -5.23 0.04 13.60
C LEU A 25 -6.28 0.73 12.72
N GLU A 26 -5.99 1.94 12.22
CA GLU A 26 -6.89 2.64 11.30
C GLU A 26 -7.07 1.88 9.98
N LEU A 27 -5.98 1.31 9.43
CA LEU A 27 -6.03 0.49 8.21
C LEU A 27 -6.96 -0.73 8.32
N ASP A 28 -7.18 -1.25 9.52
CA ASP A 28 -8.08 -2.40 9.71
C ASP A 28 -9.52 -2.09 9.26
N LYS A 29 -9.94 -0.83 9.35
CA LYS A 29 -11.26 -0.37 8.88
C LYS A 29 -11.48 -0.61 7.39
N LEU A 30 -10.41 -0.68 6.59
CA LEU A 30 -10.50 -0.97 5.15
C LEU A 30 -11.12 -2.36 4.88
N LYS A 31 -11.00 -3.31 5.83
CA LYS A 31 -11.67 -4.63 5.74
C LYS A 31 -13.19 -4.53 5.86
N GLY A 32 -13.71 -3.44 6.40
CA GLY A 32 -15.14 -3.14 6.49
C GLY A 32 -15.71 -2.46 5.26
N VAL A 33 -14.87 -1.95 4.36
CA VAL A 33 -15.31 -1.31 3.11
C VAL A 33 -15.61 -2.39 2.08
N THR A 34 -16.90 -2.57 1.75
CA THR A 34 -17.35 -3.57 0.78
C THR A 34 -17.39 -3.01 -0.64
N ARG A 35 -16.94 -3.80 -1.61
CA ARG A 35 -16.97 -3.50 -3.05
C ARG A 35 -18.13 -4.20 -3.74
N LYS A 36 -18.46 -3.79 -4.97
CA LYS A 36 -19.55 -4.44 -5.74
C LYS A 36 -19.18 -5.82 -6.31
N THR A 37 -17.90 -6.18 -6.31
CA THR A 37 -17.40 -7.49 -6.76
C THR A 37 -17.78 -8.58 -5.76
N ARG A 38 -18.10 -9.78 -6.25
CA ARG A 38 -18.25 -10.99 -5.42
C ARG A 38 -17.07 -11.93 -5.66
N PRO A 39 -16.31 -12.31 -4.61
CA PRO A 39 -15.25 -13.29 -4.76
C PRO A 39 -15.80 -14.65 -5.21
N LEU A 40 -14.97 -15.39 -5.94
CA LEU A 40 -15.34 -16.72 -6.43
C LEU A 40 -15.64 -17.67 -5.27
N GLY A 41 -16.82 -18.28 -5.28
CA GLY A 41 -17.23 -19.25 -4.28
C GLY A 41 -17.64 -18.66 -2.92
N LEU A 42 -17.74 -17.34 -2.79
CA LEU A 42 -18.22 -16.68 -1.57
C LEU A 42 -19.56 -15.99 -1.79
N ASP A 43 -20.49 -16.15 -0.85
CA ASP A 43 -21.76 -15.41 -0.82
C ASP A 43 -21.64 -14.13 0.03
N ARG A 44 -20.60 -13.36 -0.26
CA ARG A 44 -20.40 -12.02 0.30
C ARG A 44 -19.76 -11.13 -0.75
N TYR A 45 -19.82 -9.83 -0.50
CA TYR A 45 -19.07 -8.86 -1.29
C TYR A 45 -17.58 -8.90 -0.92
N GLU A 46 -16.76 -8.55 -1.90
CA GLU A 46 -15.34 -8.32 -1.73
C GLU A 46 -15.12 -7.11 -0.79
N ASN A 47 -14.04 -7.07 -0.03
CA ASN A 47 -13.64 -5.85 0.70
C ASN A 47 -12.39 -5.18 0.08
N SER A 48 -12.19 -3.90 0.33
CA SER A 48 -11.10 -3.12 -0.29
C SER A 48 -9.70 -3.55 0.16
N ALA A 49 -9.56 -4.13 1.35
CA ALA A 49 -8.28 -4.65 1.82
C ALA A 49 -7.87 -5.94 1.07
N GLU A 50 -8.80 -6.90 0.90
CA GLU A 50 -8.52 -8.13 0.14
C GLU A 50 -8.34 -7.84 -1.36
N HIS A 51 -9.06 -6.84 -1.89
CA HIS A 51 -8.85 -6.34 -3.25
C HIS A 51 -7.42 -5.85 -3.46
N SER A 52 -6.97 -4.92 -2.61
CA SER A 52 -5.61 -4.36 -2.64
C SER A 52 -4.53 -5.44 -2.53
N TRP A 53 -4.74 -6.43 -1.65
CA TRP A 53 -3.85 -7.58 -1.53
C TRP A 53 -3.79 -8.40 -2.83
N GLN A 54 -4.94 -8.72 -3.43
CA GLN A 54 -5.00 -9.55 -4.63
C GLN A 54 -4.33 -8.87 -5.82
N ILE A 55 -4.58 -7.58 -6.04
CA ILE A 55 -4.00 -6.85 -7.18
C ILE A 55 -2.49 -6.62 -7.00
N ALA A 56 -1.99 -6.47 -5.77
CA ALA A 56 -0.56 -6.39 -5.50
C ALA A 56 0.16 -7.71 -5.85
N LEU A 57 -0.45 -8.85 -5.50
CA LEU A 57 0.05 -10.16 -5.91
C LEU A 57 -0.06 -10.39 -7.43
N LEU A 58 -1.13 -9.90 -8.05
CA LEU A 58 -1.30 -9.94 -9.50
C LEU A 58 -0.18 -9.17 -10.20
N ALA A 59 0.13 -7.94 -9.74
CA ALA A 59 1.22 -7.14 -10.30
C ALA A 59 2.58 -7.84 -10.15
N ALA A 60 2.87 -8.41 -8.97
CA ALA A 60 4.09 -9.18 -8.74
C ALA A 60 4.19 -10.40 -9.68
N SER A 61 3.06 -11.06 -9.96
CA SER A 61 3.00 -12.24 -10.84
C SER A 61 3.15 -11.87 -12.32
N LEU A 62 2.60 -10.73 -12.74
CA LEU A 62 2.57 -10.29 -14.14
C LEU A 62 3.75 -9.41 -14.56
N VAL A 63 4.69 -9.10 -13.67
CA VAL A 63 5.81 -8.17 -13.97
C VAL A 63 6.60 -8.56 -15.23
N HIS A 64 6.72 -9.85 -15.54
CA HIS A 64 7.42 -10.36 -16.71
C HIS A 64 6.66 -10.16 -18.03
N HIS A 65 5.38 -9.82 -17.97
CA HIS A 65 4.56 -9.41 -19.11
C HIS A 65 4.50 -7.89 -19.28
N ALA A 66 5.16 -7.13 -18.42
CA ALA A 66 5.15 -5.68 -18.49
C ALA A 66 5.89 -5.18 -19.76
N PRO A 67 5.49 -4.04 -20.34
CA PRO A 67 6.13 -3.51 -21.55
C PRO A 67 7.64 -3.35 -21.36
N THR A 68 8.40 -3.76 -22.36
CA THR A 68 9.82 -3.40 -22.42
C THR A 68 9.92 -1.89 -22.64
N PRO A 69 10.71 -1.15 -21.85
CA PRO A 69 10.85 0.29 -22.01
C PRO A 69 11.33 0.64 -23.42
N ALA A 70 10.75 1.67 -24.03
CA ALA A 70 11.31 2.27 -25.23
C ALA A 70 12.60 3.04 -24.91
N ASP A 71 13.40 3.37 -25.93
CA ASP A 71 14.62 4.15 -25.76
C ASP A 71 14.32 5.48 -25.04
N GLY A 72 14.90 5.64 -23.84
CA GLY A 72 14.72 6.82 -23.00
C GLY A 72 13.64 6.70 -21.92
N GLU A 73 12.89 5.61 -21.85
CA GLU A 73 11.93 5.34 -20.78
C GLU A 73 12.53 4.55 -19.62
N SER A 74 12.02 4.78 -18.42
CA SER A 74 12.42 4.01 -17.24
C SER A 74 11.65 2.69 -17.15
N ALA A 75 12.34 1.62 -16.75
CA ALA A 75 11.70 0.36 -16.41
C ALA A 75 10.67 0.53 -15.29
N ILE A 76 9.65 -0.33 -15.29
CA ILE A 76 8.65 -0.37 -14.23
C ILE A 76 9.33 -0.79 -12.91
N ASP A 77 9.20 0.07 -11.90
CA ASP A 77 9.63 -0.21 -10.54
C ASP A 77 8.54 -1.03 -9.82
N LEU A 78 8.75 -2.33 -9.71
CA LEU A 78 7.79 -3.25 -9.08
C LEU A 78 7.59 -2.94 -7.59
N ASP A 79 8.63 -2.55 -6.85
CA ASP A 79 8.49 -2.23 -5.42
C ASP A 79 7.59 -1.01 -5.24
N ARG A 80 7.76 0.02 -6.09
CA ARG A 80 6.87 1.18 -6.13
C ARG A 80 5.43 0.79 -6.47
N VAL A 81 5.22 -0.08 -7.45
CA VAL A 81 3.88 -0.55 -7.84
C VAL A 81 3.21 -1.30 -6.70
N ILE A 82 3.90 -2.25 -6.06
CA ILE A 82 3.35 -3.02 -4.94
C ILE A 82 2.98 -2.08 -3.79
N ARG A 83 3.87 -1.16 -3.40
CA ARG A 83 3.58 -0.17 -2.34
C ARG A 83 2.38 0.70 -2.68
N MET A 84 2.27 1.14 -3.94
CA MET A 84 1.14 1.95 -4.41
C MET A 84 -0.17 1.17 -4.30
N LEU A 85 -0.22 -0.07 -4.81
CA LEU A 85 -1.42 -0.90 -4.76
C LEU A 85 -1.86 -1.23 -3.33
N LEU A 86 -0.92 -1.37 -2.39
CA LEU A 86 -1.25 -1.60 -0.98
C LEU A 86 -1.86 -0.38 -0.27
N VAL A 87 -1.70 0.83 -0.81
CA VAL A 87 -2.18 2.08 -0.20
C VAL A 87 -3.23 2.83 -1.01
N HIS A 88 -3.50 2.40 -2.25
CA HIS A 88 -4.31 3.17 -3.21
C HIS A 88 -5.75 3.43 -2.73
N ASP A 89 -6.35 2.47 -2.02
CA ASP A 89 -7.74 2.54 -1.54
C ASP A 89 -7.85 2.98 -0.06
N ILE A 90 -6.78 3.43 0.59
CA ILE A 90 -6.85 3.85 2.01
C ILE A 90 -7.90 4.97 2.21
N GLY A 91 -8.07 5.86 1.23
CA GLY A 91 -9.08 6.92 1.28
C GLY A 91 -10.52 6.40 1.37
N GLU A 92 -10.78 5.16 0.94
CA GLU A 92 -12.11 4.56 1.00
C GLU A 92 -12.58 4.28 2.43
N ILE A 93 -11.67 4.31 3.43
CA ILE A 93 -12.05 4.25 4.85
C ILE A 93 -13.08 5.33 5.19
N ASP A 94 -12.92 6.52 4.63
CA ASP A 94 -13.78 7.67 4.92
C ASP A 94 -14.90 7.85 3.87
N THR A 95 -14.64 7.50 2.61
CA THR A 95 -15.59 7.75 1.51
C THR A 95 -16.46 6.55 1.16
N GLY A 96 -16.06 5.34 1.54
CA GLY A 96 -16.56 4.08 0.99
C GLY A 96 -16.11 3.85 -0.47
N ASP A 97 -16.38 2.64 -0.97
CA ASP A 97 -16.16 2.27 -2.38
C ASP A 97 -17.12 3.06 -3.29
N THR A 98 -16.57 4.01 -4.05
CA THR A 98 -17.33 4.85 -4.98
C THR A 98 -16.92 4.53 -6.40
N MET A 99 -17.83 3.93 -7.18
CA MET A 99 -17.65 3.88 -8.64
C MET A 99 -17.92 5.26 -9.21
N VAL A 100 -16.87 5.97 -9.60
CA VAL A 100 -16.94 7.24 -10.34
C VAL A 100 -17.16 6.97 -11.82
#